data_AF-A0A2U8VZU0-F1
#
_entry.id   AF-A0A2U8VZU0-F1
#
_cell.length_a   1.000
_cell.length_b   1.000
_cell.length_c   1.000
_cell.angle_alpha   90.00
_cell.angle_beta   90.00
_cell.angle_gamma   90.00
#
_symmetry.space_group_name_H-M   'P 1'
#
loop_
_entity.id
_entity.type
_entity.pdbx_description
1 polymer ?
#
loop_
_entity_poly.entity_id
_entity_poly.type
_entity_poly.pdbx_seq_one_letter_code
_entity_poly.pdbx_strand_id
1 'polypeptide(L)'
;MRAITFGLVLLVAGPASADECGDLIGRVAAETGAKLDDRSRDYARFTADAETSLTLSCAAPHPSSVGAQYRGANPPEAYYTLFGQAGHAVTGVAAGTVAAAAHRAREAASRLRHSNVEAGGATITCSVTRKDTGDLTLCAVIETSDRS
;
A
#
# COMPACT_ATOMS: atom_id res chain seq x y z
N MET A 1 -12.57 66.36 9.62
CA MET A 1 -11.79 65.55 8.66
C MET A 1 -11.79 64.12 9.17
N ARG A 2 -12.42 63.19 8.45
CA ARG A 2 -12.56 61.77 8.86
C ARG A 2 -11.30 61.01 8.45
N ALA A 3 -10.56 60.49 9.43
CA ALA A 3 -9.43 59.60 9.19
C ALA A 3 -9.98 58.21 8.80
N ILE A 4 -9.64 57.75 7.59
CA ILE A 4 -9.97 56.41 7.09
C ILE A 4 -8.83 55.49 7.52
N THR A 5 -9.06 54.68 8.53
CA THR A 5 -8.15 53.64 9.00
C THR A 5 -8.11 52.51 7.97
N PHE A 6 -7.02 52.39 7.21
CA PHE A 6 -6.75 51.25 6.34
C PHE A 6 -6.44 50.01 7.19
N GLY A 7 -7.37 49.07 7.27
CA GLY A 7 -7.16 47.76 7.86
C GLY A 7 -6.34 46.87 6.92
N LEU A 8 -5.10 46.59 7.29
CA LEU A 8 -4.24 45.63 6.61
C LEU A 8 -4.74 44.21 6.94
N VAL A 9 -5.47 43.59 6.02
CA VAL A 9 -5.84 42.17 6.10
C VAL A 9 -4.61 41.33 5.76
N LEU A 10 -3.92 40.85 6.79
CA LEU A 10 -2.90 39.81 6.66
C LEU A 10 -3.61 38.48 6.37
N LEU A 11 -3.64 38.08 5.09
CA LEU A 11 -3.96 36.71 4.72
C LEU A 11 -2.85 35.80 5.25
N VAL A 12 -3.09 35.15 6.38
CA VAL A 12 -2.28 34.05 6.88
C VAL A 12 -2.51 32.88 5.93
N ALA A 13 -1.64 32.75 4.94
CA ALA A 13 -1.51 31.52 4.16
C ALA A 13 -1.01 30.43 5.10
N GLY A 14 -1.93 29.67 5.69
CA GLY A 14 -1.60 28.49 6.46
C GLY A 14 -0.84 27.49 5.57
N PRO A 15 0.07 26.67 6.14
CA PRO A 15 0.74 25.64 5.37
C PRO A 15 -0.34 24.72 4.79
N ALA A 16 -0.40 24.63 3.46
CA ALA A 16 -1.10 23.54 2.82
C ALA A 16 -0.37 22.27 3.25
N SER A 17 -0.94 21.55 4.23
CA SER A 17 -0.45 20.22 4.61
C SER A 17 -0.53 19.39 3.34
N ALA A 18 0.62 19.01 2.76
CA ALA A 18 0.65 18.05 1.69
C ALA A 18 -0.01 16.78 2.25
N ASP A 19 -1.13 16.35 1.68
CA ASP A 19 -1.78 15.10 2.02
C ASP A 19 -0.95 13.97 1.38
N GLU A 20 0.22 13.69 1.97
CA GLU A 20 1.17 12.69 1.44
C GLU A 20 0.51 11.31 1.30
N CYS A 21 -0.42 10.98 2.20
CA CYS A 21 -1.22 9.76 2.08
C CYS A 21 -2.20 9.86 0.92
N GLY A 22 -2.89 10.99 0.73
CA GLY A 22 -3.72 11.25 -0.43
C GLY A 22 -2.98 11.07 -1.76
N ASP A 23 -1.75 11.58 -1.87
CA ASP A 23 -0.92 11.40 -3.05
C ASP A 23 -0.55 9.93 -3.26
N LEU A 24 -0.23 9.21 -2.18
CA LEU A 24 0.09 7.79 -2.25
C LEU A 24 -1.13 6.93 -2.63
N ILE A 25 -2.31 7.27 -2.10
CA ILE A 25 -3.59 6.67 -2.48
C ILE A 25 -3.84 6.86 -3.98
N GLY A 26 -3.63 8.08 -4.48
CA GLY A 26 -3.77 8.41 -5.90
C GLY A 26 -2.84 7.59 -6.79
N ARG A 27 -1.56 7.47 -6.39
CA ARG A 27 -0.57 6.64 -7.11
C ARG A 27 -0.97 5.17 -7.14
N VAL A 28 -1.34 4.59 -5.99
CA VAL A 28 -1.76 3.18 -5.93
C VAL A 28 -2.97 2.94 -6.82
N ALA A 29 -3.99 3.82 -6.78
CA ALA A 29 -5.16 3.70 -7.65
C ALA A 29 -4.80 3.79 -9.14
N ALA A 30 -3.92 4.72 -9.52
CA ALA A 30 -3.51 4.91 -10.92
C ALA A 30 -2.71 3.72 -11.47
N GLU A 31 -1.76 3.18 -10.69
CA GLU A 31 -0.90 2.07 -11.11
C GLU A 31 -1.63 0.73 -11.17
N THR A 32 -2.66 0.55 -10.32
CA THR A 32 -3.34 -0.75 -10.17
C THR A 32 -4.71 -0.81 -10.84
N GLY A 33 -5.34 0.35 -11.10
CA GLY A 33 -6.74 0.43 -11.50
C GLY A 33 -7.73 0.00 -10.41
N ALA A 34 -7.28 -0.25 -9.18
CA ALA A 34 -8.14 -0.67 -8.08
C ALA A 34 -9.04 0.49 -7.60
N LYS A 35 -10.29 0.17 -7.27
CA LYS A 35 -11.26 1.15 -6.82
C LYS A 35 -11.08 1.43 -5.33
N LEU A 36 -10.90 2.69 -4.96
CA LEU A 36 -10.88 3.12 -3.57
C LEU A 36 -12.27 2.88 -2.93
N ASP A 37 -12.31 2.13 -1.84
CA ASP A 37 -13.55 1.85 -1.09
C ASP A 37 -13.65 2.72 0.16
N ASP A 38 -12.54 2.86 0.90
CA ASP A 38 -12.48 3.57 2.17
C ASP A 38 -11.11 4.23 2.36
N ARG A 39 -11.08 5.37 3.03
CA ARG A 39 -9.84 6.06 3.43
C ARG A 39 -9.98 6.74 4.78
N SER A 40 -8.87 6.76 5.51
CA SER A 40 -8.68 7.62 6.67
C SER A 40 -7.48 8.54 6.44
N ARG A 41 -6.95 9.13 7.51
CA ARG A 41 -5.75 9.97 7.44
C ARG A 41 -4.50 9.17 7.09
N ASP A 42 -4.39 7.93 7.59
CA ASP A 42 -3.14 7.16 7.57
C ASP A 42 -3.31 5.79 6.86
N TYR A 43 -4.47 5.55 6.22
CA TYR A 43 -4.86 4.27 5.65
C TYR A 43 -5.82 4.42 4.46
N ALA A 44 -5.77 3.47 3.53
CA ALA A 44 -6.82 3.28 2.52
C ALA A 44 -7.05 1.80 2.17
N ARG A 45 -8.28 1.50 1.74
CA ARG A 45 -8.69 0.19 1.22
C ARG A 45 -9.13 0.31 -0.23
N PHE A 46 -8.71 -0.65 -1.04
CA PHE A 46 -9.12 -0.74 -2.44
C PHE A 46 -9.67 -2.13 -2.74
N THR A 47 -10.65 -2.18 -3.65
CA THR A 47 -11.13 -3.41 -4.28
C THR A 47 -10.54 -3.47 -5.67
N ALA A 48 -9.80 -4.54 -5.96
CA ALA A 48 -9.29 -4.81 -7.30
C ALA A 48 -10.27 -5.71 -8.09
N ASP A 49 -10.78 -6.75 -7.43
CA ASP A 49 -11.80 -7.65 -7.97
C ASP A 49 -12.60 -8.31 -6.83
N ALA A 50 -13.48 -9.26 -7.15
CA ALA A 50 -14.37 -9.91 -6.17
C ALA A 50 -13.63 -10.74 -5.08
N GLU A 51 -12.40 -11.17 -5.37
CA GLU A 51 -11.57 -12.02 -4.50
C GLU A 51 -10.34 -11.28 -3.97
N THR A 52 -9.96 -10.14 -4.56
CA THR A 52 -8.74 -9.39 -4.27
C THR A 52 -9.01 -7.98 -3.76
N SER A 53 -8.43 -7.66 -2.59
CA SER A 53 -8.40 -6.31 -2.04
C SER A 53 -6.98 -5.85 -1.74
N LEU A 54 -6.77 -4.54 -1.76
CA LEU A 54 -5.53 -3.89 -1.33
C LEU A 54 -5.78 -3.08 -0.05
N THR A 55 -4.74 -2.98 0.76
CA THR A 55 -4.71 -2.17 1.98
C THR A 55 -3.42 -1.38 1.98
N LEU A 56 -3.52 -0.06 1.97
CA LEU A 56 -2.42 0.88 2.05
C LEU A 56 -2.33 1.43 3.48
N SER A 57 -1.13 1.45 4.04
CA SER A 57 -0.81 2.21 5.24
C SER A 57 0.24 3.27 4.89
N CYS A 58 -0.07 4.53 5.21
CA CYS A 58 0.77 5.70 4.91
C CYS A 58 1.51 6.24 6.16
N ALA A 59 1.42 5.54 7.29
CA ALA A 59 1.59 6.17 8.61
C ALA A 59 3.04 6.57 8.92
N ALA A 60 3.35 7.87 8.86
CA ALA A 60 4.53 8.43 9.51
C ALA A 60 4.43 8.26 11.05
N PRO A 61 5.53 7.93 11.76
CA PRO A 61 6.92 7.87 11.29
C PRO A 61 7.34 6.52 10.66
N HIS A 62 6.41 5.58 10.48
CA HIS A 62 6.73 4.26 9.91
C HIS A 62 6.77 4.32 8.38
N PRO A 63 7.57 3.45 7.72
CA PRO A 63 7.55 3.33 6.28
C PRO A 63 6.15 2.96 5.79
N SER A 64 5.75 3.56 4.67
CA SER A 64 4.51 3.21 4.00
C SER A 64 4.54 1.76 3.52
N SER A 65 3.36 1.13 3.49
CA SER A 65 3.24 -0.27 3.09
C SER A 65 1.93 -0.54 2.37
N VAL A 66 1.96 -1.55 1.50
CA VAL A 66 0.74 -2.06 0.88
C VAL A 66 0.64 -3.56 1.03
N GLY A 67 -0.54 -4.00 1.42
CA GLY A 67 -0.94 -5.40 1.47
C GLY A 67 -1.93 -5.72 0.36
N ALA A 68 -1.79 -6.91 -0.24
CA ALA A 68 -2.83 -7.55 -1.03
C ALA A 68 -3.39 -8.74 -0.26
N GLN A 69 -4.70 -8.92 -0.35
CA GLN A 69 -5.42 -10.04 0.23
C GLN A 69 -6.22 -10.72 -0.88
N TYR A 70 -6.07 -12.04 -0.99
CA TYR A 70 -6.83 -12.89 -1.91
C TYR A 70 -7.62 -13.94 -1.15
N ARG A 71 -8.91 -14.09 -1.48
CA ARG A 71 -9.78 -15.15 -0.97
C ARG A 71 -9.42 -16.48 -1.65
N GLY A 72 -8.50 -17.20 -1.04
CA GLY A 72 -8.07 -18.54 -1.44
C GLY A 72 -6.61 -18.80 -1.10
N ALA A 73 -6.20 -20.07 -1.11
CA ALA A 73 -4.82 -20.43 -0.83
C ALA A 73 -3.89 -20.13 -2.00
N ASN A 74 -4.35 -20.24 -3.25
CA ASN A 74 -3.52 -20.12 -4.46
C ASN A 74 -4.01 -18.93 -5.31
N PRO A 75 -3.42 -17.73 -5.14
CA PRO A 75 -3.76 -16.59 -5.98
C PRO A 75 -3.34 -16.79 -7.44
N PRO A 76 -4.08 -16.23 -8.41
CA PRO A 76 -3.68 -16.23 -9.82
C PRO A 76 -2.53 -15.27 -10.09
N GLU A 77 -1.90 -15.33 -11.27
CA GLU A 77 -0.79 -14.43 -11.64
C GLU A 77 -1.19 -12.94 -11.59
N ALA A 78 -2.45 -12.64 -11.90
CA ALA A 78 -3.00 -11.29 -11.83
C ALA A 78 -2.88 -10.68 -10.42
N TYR A 79 -2.98 -11.50 -9.36
CA TYR A 79 -2.77 -11.04 -7.98
C TYR A 79 -1.33 -10.56 -7.75
N TYR A 80 -0.34 -11.31 -8.23
CA TYR A 80 1.07 -10.94 -8.07
C TYR A 80 1.45 -9.74 -8.93
N THR A 81 0.85 -9.62 -10.12
CA THR A 81 1.02 -8.44 -10.99
C THR A 81 0.46 -7.20 -10.29
N LEU A 82 -0.77 -7.26 -9.79
CA LEU A 82 -1.41 -6.19 -9.03
C LEU A 82 -0.61 -5.80 -7.79
N PHE A 83 -0.18 -6.79 -7.00
CA PHE A 83 0.63 -6.57 -5.80
C PHE A 83 1.99 -5.95 -6.15
N GLY A 84 2.60 -6.36 -7.27
CA GLY A 84 3.83 -5.76 -7.77
C GLY A 84 3.66 -4.29 -8.14
N GLN A 85 2.59 -3.93 -8.86
CA GLN A 85 2.25 -2.55 -9.21
C GLN A 85 2.01 -1.68 -7.97
N ALA A 86 1.20 -2.19 -7.04
CA ALA A 86 0.93 -1.50 -5.78
C ALA A 86 2.22 -1.29 -4.96
N GLY A 87 3.05 -2.34 -4.86
CA GLY A 87 4.33 -2.28 -4.18
C GLY A 87 5.30 -1.29 -4.80
N HIS A 88 5.33 -1.22 -6.14
CA HIS A 88 6.11 -0.22 -6.86
C HIS A 88 5.65 1.21 -6.53
N ALA A 89 4.34 1.46 -6.52
CA ALA A 89 3.78 2.78 -6.19
C ALA A 89 4.17 3.27 -4.78
N VAL A 90 4.38 2.34 -3.84
CA VAL A 90 4.74 2.63 -2.45
C VAL A 90 6.25 2.70 -2.22
N THR A 91 7.01 1.76 -2.78
CA THR A 91 8.43 1.57 -2.43
C THR A 91 9.40 2.03 -3.52
N GLY A 92 8.91 2.29 -4.73
CA GLY A 92 9.74 2.53 -5.91
C GLY A 92 10.44 1.29 -6.48
N VAL A 93 10.41 0.14 -5.79
CA VAL A 93 10.99 -1.12 -6.27
C VAL A 93 10.27 -1.56 -7.53
N ALA A 94 11.01 -2.06 -8.53
CA ALA A 94 10.41 -2.51 -9.79
C ALA A 94 9.29 -3.54 -9.54
N ALA A 95 8.13 -3.34 -10.18
CA ALA A 95 6.94 -4.16 -9.95
C ALA A 95 7.20 -5.68 -10.14
N GLY A 96 7.97 -6.05 -11.18
CA GLY A 96 8.35 -7.44 -11.43
C GLY A 96 9.23 -8.05 -10.33
N THR A 97 10.09 -7.24 -9.69
CA THR A 97 10.89 -7.66 -8.54
C THR A 97 10.03 -7.95 -7.33
N VAL A 98 9.05 -7.08 -7.04
CA VAL A 98 8.08 -7.27 -5.94
C VAL A 98 7.22 -8.51 -6.21
N ALA A 99 6.69 -8.66 -7.42
CA ALA A 99 5.87 -9.82 -7.81
C ALA A 99 6.65 -11.14 -7.68
N ALA A 100 7.89 -11.20 -8.17
CA ALA A 100 8.73 -12.40 -8.05
C ALA A 100 9.09 -12.73 -6.59
N ALA A 101 9.31 -11.70 -5.75
CA ALA A 101 9.52 -11.90 -4.32
C ALA A 101 8.26 -12.42 -3.62
N ALA A 102 7.09 -11.90 -3.99
CA ALA A 102 5.80 -12.34 -3.48
C ALA A 102 5.49 -13.80 -3.84
N HIS A 103 5.83 -14.23 -5.06
CA HIS A 103 5.74 -15.65 -5.46
C HIS A 103 6.54 -16.55 -4.51
N ARG A 104 7.82 -16.23 -4.30
CA ARG A 104 8.71 -16.99 -3.40
C ARG A 104 8.20 -16.98 -1.96
N ALA A 105 7.80 -15.81 -1.46
CA ALA A 105 7.29 -15.65 -0.10
C ALA A 105 5.99 -16.44 0.10
N ARG A 106 5.04 -16.39 -0.85
CA ARG A 106 3.80 -17.16 -0.80
C ARG A 106 4.07 -18.66 -0.85
N GLU A 107 4.96 -19.10 -1.74
CA GLU A 107 5.33 -20.52 -1.86
C GLU A 107 5.90 -21.06 -0.54
N ALA A 108 6.81 -20.33 0.10
CA ALA A 108 7.32 -20.66 1.43
C ALA A 108 6.22 -20.62 2.51
N ALA A 109 5.36 -19.57 2.50
CA ALA A 109 4.25 -19.44 3.43
C ALA A 109 3.22 -20.57 3.30
N SER A 110 3.07 -21.19 2.13
CA SER A 110 2.17 -22.34 1.94
C SER A 110 2.59 -23.58 2.76
N ARG A 111 3.87 -23.63 3.17
CA ARG A 111 4.48 -24.66 4.02
C ARG A 111 4.63 -24.22 5.48
N LEU A 112 4.96 -22.94 5.70
CA LEU A 112 5.32 -22.39 7.01
C LEU A 112 4.23 -21.53 7.67
N ARG A 113 3.06 -21.38 7.03
CA ARG A 113 1.97 -20.42 7.34
C ARG A 113 2.34 -18.95 7.13
N HIS A 114 3.58 -18.55 7.39
CA HIS A 114 4.13 -17.23 7.12
C HIS A 114 5.54 -17.33 6.51
N SER A 115 5.94 -16.33 5.73
CA SER A 115 7.31 -16.21 5.21
C SER A 115 7.61 -14.76 4.86
N ASN A 116 8.89 -14.39 4.87
CA ASN A 116 9.40 -13.12 4.39
C ASN A 116 10.50 -13.33 3.35
N VAL A 117 10.64 -12.37 2.43
CA VAL A 117 11.67 -12.30 1.39
C VAL A 117 12.06 -10.84 1.23
N GLU A 118 13.36 -10.55 1.29
CA GLU A 118 13.88 -9.23 0.96
C GLU A 118 14.13 -9.11 -0.54
N ALA A 119 13.75 -7.99 -1.14
CA ALA A 119 14.01 -7.71 -2.55
C ALA A 119 14.02 -6.20 -2.82
N GLY A 120 15.09 -5.72 -3.46
CA GLY A 120 15.17 -4.33 -3.94
C GLY A 120 15.14 -3.26 -2.84
N GLY A 121 15.51 -3.59 -1.60
CA GLY A 121 15.41 -2.66 -0.46
C GLY A 121 14.00 -2.56 0.13
N ALA A 122 13.16 -3.57 -0.10
CA ALA A 122 11.87 -3.75 0.57
C ALA A 122 11.75 -5.18 1.13
N THR A 123 10.91 -5.33 2.14
CA THR A 123 10.58 -6.63 2.74
C THR A 123 9.19 -7.04 2.32
N ILE A 124 9.09 -8.19 1.66
CA ILE A 124 7.83 -8.81 1.25
C ILE A 124 7.51 -9.92 2.25
N THR A 125 6.37 -9.84 2.91
CA THR A 125 5.87 -10.87 3.83
C THR A 125 4.60 -11.47 3.28
N CYS A 126 4.48 -12.78 3.24
CA CYS A 126 3.24 -13.46 2.87
C CYS A 126 2.79 -14.44 3.97
N SER A 127 1.48 -14.64 4.07
CA SER A 127 0.87 -15.68 4.88
C SER A 127 -0.21 -16.42 4.10
N VAL A 128 -0.35 -17.72 4.36
CA VAL A 128 -1.42 -18.56 3.84
C VAL A 128 -2.15 -19.17 5.02
N THR A 129 -3.39 -18.74 5.22
CA THR A 129 -4.28 -19.23 6.28
C THR A 129 -5.26 -20.22 5.68
N ARG A 130 -5.37 -21.40 6.30
CA ARG A 130 -6.40 -22.39 5.98
C ARG A 130 -7.35 -22.52 7.15
N LYS A 131 -8.64 -22.32 6.91
CA LYS A 131 -9.71 -22.40 7.91
C LYS A 131 -10.96 -23.02 7.27
N ASP A 132 -11.84 -23.58 8.09
CA ASP A 132 -13.11 -24.14 7.63
C ASP A 132 -14.00 -23.07 6.96
N THR A 133 -13.83 -21.80 7.34
CA THR A 133 -14.53 -20.64 6.77
C THR A 133 -13.95 -20.18 5.42
N GLY A 134 -12.92 -20.85 4.91
CA GLY A 134 -12.25 -20.53 3.65
C GLY A 134 -10.77 -20.17 3.84
N ASP A 135 -10.00 -20.44 2.79
CA ASP A 135 -8.59 -20.12 2.73
C ASP A 135 -8.35 -18.64 2.41
N LEU A 136 -7.21 -18.12 2.86
CA LEU A 136 -6.81 -16.74 2.64
C LEU A 136 -5.31 -16.67 2.36
N THR A 137 -4.94 -15.88 1.36
CA THR A 137 -3.56 -15.48 1.13
C THR A 137 -3.43 -13.98 1.34
N LEU A 138 -2.42 -13.57 2.10
CA LEU A 138 -2.10 -12.17 2.30
C LEU A 138 -0.62 -11.96 2.04
N CYS A 139 -0.27 -10.98 1.22
CA CYS A 139 1.09 -10.51 1.05
C CYS A 139 1.16 -9.01 1.38
N ALA A 140 2.24 -8.56 1.97
CA ALA A 140 2.50 -7.15 2.26
C ALA A 140 3.94 -6.81 1.91
N VAL A 141 4.14 -5.60 1.40
CA VAL A 141 5.47 -5.04 1.11
C VAL A 141 5.62 -3.74 1.87
N ILE A 142 6.77 -3.62 2.54
CA ILE A 142 7.15 -2.48 3.39
C ILE A 142 8.52 -2.02 2.91
N GLU A 143 8.72 -0.71 2.75
CA GLU A 143 10.05 -0.13 2.50
C GLU A 143 10.97 -0.43 3.70
N THR A 144 12.17 -0.93 3.46
CA THR A 144 13.13 -1.16 4.56
C THR A 144 13.76 0.19 4.94
N SER A 145 13.63 0.60 6.21
CA SER A 145 14.03 1.92 6.71
C SER A 145 15.55 2.14 6.86
N ASP A 146 16.39 1.60 5.98
CA ASP A 146 17.84 1.84 5.98
C ASP A 146 18.21 3.03 5.06
N ARG A 147 17.48 4.14 5.19
CA ARG A 147 17.88 5.43 4.61
C ARG A 147 18.52 6.27 5.74
N SER A 148 19.75 5.91 6.11
CA SER A 148 20.64 6.71 6.98
C SER A 148 21.79 7.28 6.15
#